data_AF-L1QN72-F1
#
_entry.id   AF-L1QN72-F1
#
_cell.length_a   1.000
_cell.length_b   1.000
_cell.length_c   1.000
_cell.angle_alpha   90.00
_cell.angle_beta   90.00
_cell.angle_gamma   90.00
#
_symmetry.space_group_name_H-M   'P 1'
#
loop_
_entity.id
_entity.type
_entity.pdbx_description
1 polymer ?
#
loop_
_entity_poly.entity_id
_entity_poly.type
_entity_poly.pdbx_seq_one_letter_code
_entity_poly.pdbx_strand_id
1 'polypeptide(L)'
;MPTNKKNTYRVNKKRFIPFILILFFCLFFLIMAGKNIYVATKCKNALYAIDYYITNCKDTSLRLVKVESLSVVESTDGELIIDAYGISYSKPYLKINVLGTFKKDSNGRWEMTDINLKADDEEITNIN
;
A
#
# COMPACT_ATOMS: atom_id res chain seq x y z
N MET A 1 72.32 -13.36 -12.52
CA MET A 1 71.22 -13.13 -11.56
C MET A 1 70.01 -12.60 -12.31
N PRO A 2 68.86 -13.30 -12.37
CA PRO A 2 67.67 -12.74 -12.98
C PRO A 2 66.88 -11.89 -11.97
N THR A 3 66.59 -10.64 -12.32
CA THR A 3 65.74 -9.74 -11.52
C THR A 3 64.26 -10.05 -11.79
N ASN A 4 63.57 -10.56 -10.78
CA ASN A 4 62.13 -10.83 -10.80
C ASN A 4 61.33 -9.51 -10.81
N LYS A 5 60.80 -9.10 -11.97
CA LYS A 5 59.87 -7.99 -12.10
C LYS A 5 58.49 -8.41 -11.57
N LYS A 6 58.16 -8.00 -10.35
CA LYS A 6 56.82 -8.14 -9.77
C LYS A 6 55.87 -7.14 -10.45
N ASN A 7 55.06 -7.63 -11.39
CA ASN A 7 53.98 -6.85 -11.99
C ASN A 7 52.86 -6.64 -10.96
N THR A 8 52.90 -5.55 -10.20
CA THR A 8 51.80 -5.17 -9.33
C THR A 8 50.66 -4.60 -10.17
N TYR A 9 49.63 -5.39 -10.45
CA TYR A 9 48.35 -4.92 -11.01
C TYR A 9 47.73 -3.93 -10.01
N ARG A 10 47.99 -2.64 -10.20
CA ARG A 10 47.29 -1.57 -9.48
C ARG A 10 45.89 -1.46 -10.08
N VAL A 11 44.96 -2.24 -9.55
CA VAL A 11 43.55 -2.15 -9.92
C VAL A 11 43.07 -0.75 -9.53
N ASN A 12 42.71 0.07 -10.52
CA ASN A 12 42.18 1.42 -10.30
C ASN A 12 40.79 1.30 -9.63
N LYS A 13 40.76 1.18 -8.30
CA LYS A 13 39.55 1.02 -7.47
C LYS A 13 38.44 2.04 -7.76
N LYS A 14 38.78 3.19 -8.36
CA LYS A 14 37.85 4.24 -8.79
C LYS A 14 36.85 3.78 -9.87
N ARG A 15 37.14 2.73 -10.65
CA ARG A 15 36.22 2.21 -11.69
C ARG A 15 35.17 1.22 -11.17
N PHE A 16 35.34 0.64 -9.98
CA PHE A 16 34.41 -0.35 -9.42
C PHE A 16 33.23 0.27 -8.65
N ILE A 17 33.39 1.49 -8.13
CA ILE A 17 32.35 2.23 -7.40
C ILE A 17 31.06 2.41 -8.22
N PRO A 18 31.08 2.84 -9.51
CA PRO A 18 29.85 2.98 -10.28
C PRO A 18 29.13 1.65 -10.51
N PHE A 19 29.86 0.55 -10.67
CA PHE A 19 29.24 -0.79 -10.83
C PHE A 19 28.50 -1.23 -9.57
N ILE A 20 29.08 -0.97 -8.38
CA ILE A 20 28.43 -1.28 -7.10
C ILE A 20 27.15 -0.45 -6.95
N LEU A 21 27.20 0.85 -7.27
CA LEU A 21 26.02 1.71 -7.23
C LEU A 21 24.90 1.23 -8.18
N ILE A 22 25.25 0.88 -9.42
CA ILE A 22 24.29 0.34 -10.39
C ILE A 22 23.66 -0.96 -9.87
N LEU A 23 24.47 -1.87 -9.32
CA LEU A 23 23.98 -3.12 -8.73
C LEU A 23 22.98 -2.85 -7.60
N PHE A 24 23.28 -1.92 -6.69
CA PHE A 24 22.37 -1.52 -5.61
C PHE A 24 21.08 -0.91 -6.15
N PHE A 25 21.17 -0.05 -7.18
CA PHE A 25 19.98 0.50 -7.83
C PHE A 25 19.12 -0.60 -8.46
N CYS A 26 19.71 -1.53 -9.20
CA CYS A 26 18.97 -2.66 -9.77
C CYS A 26 18.29 -3.51 -8.69
N LEU A 27 19.00 -3.80 -7.60
CA LEU A 27 18.43 -4.56 -6.47
C LEU A 27 17.26 -3.80 -5.83
N PHE A 28 17.39 -2.50 -5.63
CA PHE A 28 16.32 -1.65 -5.10
C PHE A 28 15.07 -1.67 -5.97
N PHE A 29 15.21 -1.53 -7.29
CA PHE A 29 14.09 -1.61 -8.23
C PHE A 29 13.42 -2.98 -8.23
N LEU A 30 14.18 -4.07 -8.14
CA LEU A 30 13.63 -5.42 -8.06
C LEU A 30 12.78 -5.62 -6.80
N ILE A 31 13.24 -5.12 -5.66
CA ILE A 31 12.50 -5.20 -4.39
C ILE A 31 11.18 -4.41 -4.48
N MET A 32 11.22 -3.19 -5.03
CA MET A 32 10.02 -2.36 -5.21
C MET A 32 9.02 -2.99 -6.19
N ALA A 33 9.50 -3.50 -7.32
CA ALA A 33 8.67 -4.20 -8.30
C ALA A 33 8.03 -5.46 -7.69
N GLY A 34 8.81 -6.25 -6.96
CA GLY A 34 8.32 -7.45 -6.27
C GLY A 34 7.21 -7.14 -5.27
N LYS A 35 7.37 -6.07 -4.47
CA LYS A 35 6.34 -5.60 -3.54
C LYS A 35 5.04 -5.24 -4.27
N ASN A 36 5.12 -4.49 -5.37
CA ASN A 36 3.95 -4.08 -6.13
C ASN A 36 3.22 -5.28 -6.75
N ILE A 37 3.95 -6.24 -7.31
CA ILE A 37 3.37 -7.47 -7.86
C ILE A 37 2.71 -8.30 -6.75
N TYR A 38 3.35 -8.41 -5.58
CA TYR A 38 2.80 -9.13 -4.43
C TYR A 38 1.47 -8.53 -3.98
N VAL A 39 1.43 -7.21 -3.77
CA VAL A 39 0.21 -6.48 -3.40
C VAL A 39 -0.86 -6.68 -4.46
N ALA A 40 -0.54 -6.44 -5.74
CA ALA A 40 -1.48 -6.61 -6.85
C ALA A 40 -2.08 -8.03 -6.90
N THR A 41 -1.26 -9.05 -6.63
CA THR A 41 -1.72 -10.44 -6.62
C THR A 41 -2.65 -10.70 -5.43
N LYS A 42 -2.31 -10.18 -4.25
CA LYS A 42 -3.10 -10.35 -3.03
C LYS A 42 -4.40 -9.55 -3.05
N CYS A 43 -4.44 -8.39 -3.71
CA CYS A 43 -5.64 -7.58 -3.91
C CYS A 43 -6.71 -8.25 -4.80
N LYS A 44 -6.45 -9.42 -5.38
CA LYS A 44 -7.53 -10.27 -5.94
C LYS A 44 -8.49 -10.77 -4.86
N ASN A 45 -8.03 -10.88 -3.61
CA ASN A 45 -8.87 -11.16 -2.45
C ASN A 45 -9.43 -9.83 -1.91
N ALA A 46 -10.77 -9.72 -1.84
CA ALA A 46 -11.45 -8.50 -1.41
C ALA A 46 -11.06 -8.09 0.02
N LEU A 47 -11.04 -9.02 0.98
CA LEU A 47 -10.69 -8.73 2.38
C LEU A 47 -9.27 -8.16 2.50
N TYR A 48 -8.31 -8.74 1.76
CA TYR A 48 -6.95 -8.22 1.75
C TYR A 48 -6.90 -6.82 1.12
N ALA A 49 -7.60 -6.59 0.02
CA ALA A 49 -7.62 -5.29 -0.64
C ALA A 49 -8.24 -4.22 0.26
N ILE A 50 -9.35 -4.53 0.93
CA ILE A 50 -10.03 -3.65 1.88
C ILE A 50 -9.06 -3.22 2.97
N ASP A 51 -8.47 -4.18 3.68
CA ASP A 51 -7.52 -3.90 4.76
C ASP A 51 -6.34 -3.06 4.24
N TYR A 52 -5.70 -3.51 3.15
CA TYR A 52 -4.55 -2.82 2.57
C TYR A 52 -4.86 -1.37 2.17
N TYR A 53 -5.94 -1.13 1.41
CA TYR A 53 -6.23 0.22 0.94
C TYR A 53 -6.69 1.14 2.06
N ILE A 54 -7.47 0.65 3.02
CA ILE A 54 -7.93 1.48 4.14
C ILE A 54 -6.77 1.83 5.08
N THR A 55 -5.81 0.93 5.29
CA THR A 55 -4.62 1.21 6.11
C THR A 55 -3.52 1.98 5.38
N ASN A 56 -3.56 2.03 4.04
CA ASN A 56 -2.52 2.67 3.22
C ASN A 56 -3.05 3.75 2.27
N CYS A 57 -4.29 4.23 2.46
CA CYS A 57 -4.89 5.27 1.60
C CYS A 57 -4.12 6.57 1.69
N LYS A 58 -4.08 7.37 0.62
CA LYS A 58 -3.26 8.61 0.59
C LYS A 58 -3.69 9.63 1.64
N ASP A 59 -4.99 9.75 1.89
CA ASP A 59 -5.53 10.67 2.88
C ASP A 59 -5.30 10.13 4.30
N THR A 60 -4.38 10.76 5.04
CA THR A 60 -4.04 10.34 6.40
C THR A 60 -5.15 10.59 7.41
N SER A 61 -6.14 11.45 7.12
CA SER A 61 -7.25 11.73 8.02
C SER A 61 -8.31 10.62 7.99
N LEU A 62 -8.44 9.93 6.86
CA LEU A 62 -9.35 8.81 6.63
C LEU A 62 -8.65 7.44 6.79
N ARG A 63 -7.32 7.44 6.80
CA ARG A 63 -6.52 6.23 6.97
C ARG A 63 -6.71 5.65 8.36
N LEU A 64 -6.94 4.35 8.41
CA LEU A 64 -6.94 3.61 9.67
C LEU A 64 -5.54 3.04 9.96
N VAL A 65 -5.17 2.93 11.23
CA VAL A 65 -4.00 2.14 11.65
C VAL A 65 -4.27 0.66 11.38
N LYS A 66 -5.50 0.23 11.65
CA LYS A 66 -5.99 -1.14 11.46
C LYS A 66 -7.51 -1.11 11.37
N VAL A 67 -8.07 -1.96 10.52
CA VAL A 67 -9.51 -2.25 10.49
C VAL A 67 -9.86 -3.17 11.66
N GLU A 68 -10.71 -2.69 12.58
CA GLU A 68 -11.20 -3.49 13.72
C GLU A 68 -12.45 -4.28 13.36
N SER A 69 -13.35 -3.67 12.60
CA SER A 69 -14.55 -4.33 12.07
C SER A 69 -14.88 -3.82 10.67
N LEU A 70 -15.52 -4.67 9.88
CA LEU A 70 -15.97 -4.36 8.53
C LEU A 70 -17.40 -4.87 8.34
N SER A 71 -18.20 -4.10 7.60
CA SER A 71 -19.52 -4.48 7.15
C SER A 71 -19.67 -4.19 5.66
N VAL A 72 -20.37 -5.06 4.96
CA VAL A 72 -20.72 -4.84 3.55
C VAL A 72 -21.98 -3.97 3.53
N VAL A 73 -21.88 -2.78 2.93
CA VAL A 73 -23.02 -1.89 2.73
C VAL A 73 -23.72 -2.26 1.43
N GLU A 74 -22.94 -2.44 0.37
CA GLU A 74 -23.45 -2.80 -0.94
C GLU A 74 -22.45 -3.71 -1.66
N SER A 75 -22.96 -4.68 -2.42
CA SER A 75 -22.15 -5.60 -3.22
C SER A 75 -22.84 -5.91 -4.53
N THR A 76 -22.22 -5.47 -5.63
CA THR A 76 -22.68 -5.67 -7.01
C THR A 76 -21.57 -6.38 -7.81
N ASP A 77 -21.86 -6.86 -9.02
CA ASP A 77 -20.86 -7.51 -9.87
C ASP A 77 -19.78 -6.49 -10.30
N GLY A 78 -18.65 -6.49 -9.58
CA GLY A 78 -17.50 -5.64 -9.84
C GLY A 78 -17.40 -4.36 -8.99
N GLU A 79 -18.36 -4.11 -8.09
CA GLU A 79 -18.34 -2.96 -7.17
C GLU A 79 -18.73 -3.39 -5.76
N LEU A 80 -18.03 -2.86 -4.77
CA LEU A 80 -18.17 -3.23 -3.36
C LEU A 80 -18.03 -1.98 -2.50
N ILE A 81 -19.05 -1.69 -1.68
CA ILE A 81 -19.04 -0.59 -0.72
C ILE A 81 -18.93 -1.18 0.68
N ILE A 82 -17.88 -0.78 1.39
CA ILE A 82 -17.54 -1.30 2.72
C ILE A 82 -17.58 -0.18 3.74
N ASP A 83 -18.26 -0.44 4.84
CA ASP A 83 -18.14 0.31 6.07
C ASP A 83 -17.05 -0.32 6.92
N ALA A 84 -16.00 0.44 7.23
CA ALA A 84 -14.88 -0.01 8.01
C ALA A 84 -14.69 0.88 9.22
N TYR A 85 -14.55 0.24 10.38
CA TYR A 85 -14.33 0.88 11.65
C TYR A 85 -12.91 0.61 12.13
N GLY A 86 -12.28 1.61 12.73
CA GLY A 86 -11.02 1.42 13.43
C GLY A 86 -10.42 2.70 13.95
N ILE A 87 -9.15 2.63 14.35
CA ILE A 87 -8.40 3.75 14.91
C ILE A 87 -7.80 4.56 13.77
N SER A 88 -8.02 5.88 13.76
CA SER A 88 -7.43 6.81 12.79
C SER A 88 -5.91 6.83 12.88
N TYR A 89 -5.25 6.95 11.74
CA TYR A 89 -3.79 7.09 11.66
C TYR A 89 -3.32 8.47 12.11
N SER A 90 -4.14 9.50 11.91
CA SER A 90 -3.88 10.87 12.36
C SER A 90 -4.15 11.03 13.86
N LYS A 91 -3.36 11.89 14.53
CA LYS A 91 -3.68 12.37 15.88
C LYS A 91 -5.06 13.06 15.85
N PRO A 92 -5.93 12.86 16.85
CA PRO A 92 -5.66 12.26 18.16
C PRO A 92 -5.84 10.73 18.25
N TYR A 93 -5.78 10.00 17.12
CA TYR A 93 -5.98 8.54 17.05
C TYR A 93 -7.37 8.13 17.53
N LEU A 94 -8.39 8.82 17.03
CA LEU A 94 -9.78 8.57 17.38
C LEU A 94 -10.31 7.37 16.62
N LYS A 95 -11.34 6.73 17.16
CA LYS A 95 -12.06 5.71 16.42
C LYS A 95 -13.00 6.40 15.42
N ILE A 96 -12.88 6.02 14.15
CA ILE A 96 -13.67 6.58 13.05
C ILE A 96 -14.27 5.45 12.20
N ASN A 97 -15.40 5.75 11.57
CA ASN A 97 -15.99 4.92 10.52
C ASN A 97 -15.71 5.56 9.15
N VAL A 98 -15.28 4.73 8.21
CA VAL A 98 -15.05 5.13 6.83
C VAL A 98 -15.80 4.24 5.87
N LEU A 99 -16.41 4.88 4.87
CA LEU A 99 -17.02 4.21 3.73
C LEU A 99 -15.99 4.17 2.60
N GLY A 100 -15.52 2.98 2.27
CA GLY A 100 -14.63 2.72 1.15
C GLY A 100 -15.38 2.11 -0.03
N THR A 101 -15.26 2.72 -1.21
CA THR A 101 -15.78 2.18 -2.46
C THR A 101 -14.67 1.48 -3.22
N PHE A 102 -14.91 0.23 -3.60
CA PHE A 102 -13.97 -0.63 -4.28
C PHE A 102 -14.53 -1.07 -5.63
N LYS A 103 -13.69 -1.04 -6.65
CA LYS A 103 -14.01 -1.56 -7.98
C LYS A 103 -13.03 -2.64 -8.38
N LYS A 104 -13.55 -3.63 -9.09
CA LYS A 104 -12.75 -4.71 -9.66
C LYS A 104 -12.18 -4.27 -11.01
N ASP A 105 -10.87 -4.32 -11.14
CA ASP A 105 -10.20 -4.01 -12.40
C ASP A 105 -10.31 -5.16 -13.42
N SER A 106 -9.83 -4.92 -14.65
CA SER A 106 -9.81 -5.92 -15.72
C SER A 106 -8.98 -7.17 -15.41
N ASN A 107 -8.08 -7.10 -14.43
CA ASN A 107 -7.24 -8.22 -13.98
C ASN A 107 -7.87 -8.97 -12.78
N GLY A 108 -9.08 -8.58 -12.37
CA GLY A 108 -9.82 -9.17 -11.26
C GLY A 108 -9.33 -8.72 -9.88
N ARG A 109 -8.54 -7.64 -9.79
CA ARG A 109 -8.03 -7.06 -8.55
C ARG A 109 -9.01 -6.02 -8.04
N TRP A 110 -9.21 -5.99 -6.74
CA TRP A 110 -9.99 -4.93 -6.10
C TRP A 110 -9.10 -3.71 -5.88
N GLU A 111 -9.59 -2.54 -6.28
CA GLU A 111 -8.94 -1.25 -6.08
C GLU A 111 -9.92 -0.29 -5.41
N MET A 112 -9.45 0.44 -4.41
CA MET A 112 -10.27 1.47 -3.76
C MET A 112 -10.32 2.70 -4.65
N THR A 113 -11.52 3.09 -5.06
CA THR A 113 -11.75 4.26 -5.91
C THR A 113 -12.10 5.50 -5.10
N ASP A 114 -12.77 5.32 -3.96
CA ASP A 114 -13.19 6.42 -3.10
C ASP A 114 -13.19 6.01 -1.62
N ILE A 115 -13.02 7.00 -0.73
CA ILE A 115 -13.10 6.83 0.71
C ILE A 115 -13.64 8.10 1.35
N ASN A 116 -14.66 7.97 2.20
CA ASN A 116 -15.27 9.08 2.92
C ASN A 116 -15.50 8.72 4.39
N LEU A 117 -15.61 9.71 5.26
CA LEU A 117 -16.16 9.47 6.60
C LEU A 117 -17.61 9.05 6.44
N LYS A 118 -18.01 8.02 7.19
CA LYS A 118 -19.42 7.72 7.34
C LYS A 118 -20.04 8.87 8.13
N ALA A 119 -21.01 9.57 7.55
CA ALA A 119 -21.82 10.50 8.31
C ALA A 119 -22.56 9.69 9.37
N ASP A 120 -22.47 10.10 10.63
CA ASP A 120 -23.34 9.55 11.65
C ASP A 120 -24.77 10.00 11.28
N ASP A 121 -25.67 9.04 11.03
CA ASP A 121 -27.10 9.28 10.78
C ASP A 121 -27.83 9.80 12.05
N GLU A 122 -27.17 10.62 12.88
CA GLU A 122 -27.74 11.27 14.06
C GLU A 122 -28.23 12.68 13.72
N GLU A 123 -29.13 12.83 12.73
CA GLU A 123 -29.97 14.03 12.66
C GLU A 123 -31.32 13.81 11.95
N ILE A 124 -31.95 12.64 12.11
CA ILE A 124 -33.37 12.47 11.76
C ILE A 124 -34.07 11.61 12.81
N THR A 125 -34.42 12.18 13.96
CA THR A 125 -35.55 11.72 14.82
C THR A 125 -35.71 12.63 16.03
N ASN A 126 -35.94 13.93 15.84
CA ASN A 126 -36.48 14.78 16.93
C ASN A 126 -37.18 16.05 16.42
N ILE A 127 -38.08 15.94 15.44
CA ILE A 127 -39.20 16.89 15.30
C ILE A 127 -40.42 16.13 14.76
N ASN A 128 -41.29 15.69 15.67
CA ASN A 128 -42.71 15.46 15.42
C ASN A 128 -43.48 15.99 16.62
#